data_AF-A0A395ZFR6-F1
#
_entry.id   AF-A0A395ZFR6-F1
#
_cell.length_a   1.000
_cell.length_b   1.000
_cell.length_c   1.000
_cell.angle_alpha   90.00
_cell.angle_beta   90.00
_cell.angle_gamma   90.00
#
_symmetry.space_group_name_H-M   'P 1'
#
loop_
_entity.id
_entity.type
_entity.pdbx_description
1 polymer ?
#
loop_
_entity_poly.entity_id
_entity_poly.type
_entity_poly.pdbx_seq_one_letter_code
_entity_poly.pdbx_strand_id
1 'polypeptide(L)'
;MGGINFLRELTYQYLRLTHPEIAKLKGDSLTQGTSLNREDSFVKNYKSSKPSGFNRQKAYLLKLEKVPDGEFGLIHGMMPVSQLKQVCHRYGVSINDYLVACFVWSVYQECFHGMPNDMPVRVAVPVNLRPYFDSVTTKNFFVMISAEFRPQNSSYTFEEVLKIVTDSINSQISKEHLEDLFSYSVSNQKNILMRPVPLFIKNLAMKAVYTQSALANTTTITNIGNIKVEPEYEPYITGFYSFIPMSKGQPMKGTICSYKDTLVFTFSSILADTMIQRSFFKKLVNDGVEVTIETNGEYYD
;
A
#
# COMPACT_ATOMS: atom_id res chain seq x y z
N MET A 1 -8.09 10.59 -5.68
CA MET A 1 -6.72 10.35 -6.19
C MET A 1 -6.78 10.42 -7.71
N GLY A 2 -5.78 11.01 -8.38
CA GLY A 2 -5.83 11.23 -9.84
C GLY A 2 -6.02 9.96 -10.66
N GLY A 3 -5.25 8.90 -10.38
CA GLY A 3 -5.34 7.63 -11.11
C GLY A 3 -6.70 6.95 -10.98
N ILE A 4 -7.26 6.90 -9.77
CA ILE A 4 -8.61 6.33 -9.54
C ILE A 4 -9.67 7.16 -10.26
N ASN A 5 -9.58 8.49 -10.18
CA ASN A 5 -10.54 9.36 -10.86
C ASN A 5 -10.48 9.14 -12.38
N PHE A 6 -9.29 9.02 -12.95
CA PHE A 6 -9.12 8.73 -14.37
C PHE A 6 -9.75 7.39 -14.76
N LEU A 7 -9.43 6.30 -14.05
CA LEU A 7 -9.98 4.98 -14.33
C LEU A 7 -11.52 4.96 -14.19
N ARG A 8 -12.05 5.64 -13.18
CA ARG A 8 -13.49 5.75 -12.95
C ARG A 8 -14.18 6.50 -14.09
N GLU A 9 -13.69 7.68 -14.48
CA GLU A 9 -14.28 8.44 -15.59
C GLU A 9 -14.15 7.71 -16.92
N LEU A 10 -13.03 7.00 -17.15
CA LEU A 10 -12.88 6.15 -18.33
C LEU A 10 -13.92 5.04 -18.36
N THR A 11 -14.16 4.39 -17.21
CA THR A 11 -15.18 3.34 -17.06
C THR A 11 -16.58 3.90 -17.29
N TYR A 12 -16.89 5.08 -16.74
CA TYR A 12 -18.18 5.74 -16.95
C TYR A 12 -18.40 6.08 -18.41
N GLN A 13 -17.38 6.58 -19.10
CA GLN A 13 -17.47 6.83 -20.52
C GLN A 13 -17.73 5.57 -21.32
N TYR A 14 -17.02 4.48 -21.01
CA TYR A 14 -17.28 3.19 -21.62
C TYR A 14 -18.75 2.74 -21.40
N LEU A 15 -19.25 2.80 -20.17
CA LEU A 15 -20.63 2.39 -19.85
C LEU A 15 -21.67 3.27 -20.55
N ARG A 16 -21.44 4.59 -20.69
CA ARG A 16 -22.34 5.46 -21.46
C ARG A 16 -22.36 5.11 -22.95
N LEU A 17 -21.24 4.68 -23.51
CA LEU A 17 -21.18 4.22 -24.90
C LEU A 17 -21.93 2.90 -25.11
N THR A 18 -21.91 2.00 -24.13
CA THR A 18 -22.58 0.69 -24.24
C THR A 18 -24.03 0.68 -23.76
N HIS A 19 -24.44 1.65 -22.92
CA HIS A 19 -25.77 1.73 -22.30
C HIS A 19 -26.44 3.09 -22.57
N PRO A 20 -27.23 3.21 -23.67
CA PRO A 20 -27.86 4.46 -24.10
C PRO A 20 -28.78 5.11 -23.04
N GLU A 21 -29.38 4.31 -22.17
CA GLU A 21 -30.20 4.77 -21.04
C GLU A 21 -29.38 5.56 -20.02
N ILE A 22 -28.15 5.14 -19.73
CA ILE A 22 -27.24 5.87 -18.83
C ILE A 22 -26.76 7.15 -19.50
N ALA A 23 -26.44 7.09 -20.80
CA ALA A 23 -26.04 8.26 -21.56
C ALA A 23 -27.13 9.34 -21.59
N LYS A 24 -28.40 8.95 -21.76
CA LYS A 24 -29.54 9.89 -21.70
C LYS A 24 -29.69 10.53 -20.31
N LEU A 25 -29.43 9.77 -19.25
CA LEU A 25 -29.57 10.24 -17.88
C LEU A 25 -28.43 11.17 -17.44
N LYS A 26 -27.18 10.82 -17.76
CA LYS A 26 -25.97 11.50 -17.27
C LYS A 26 -25.37 12.48 -18.26
N GLY A 27 -25.70 12.37 -19.55
CA GLY A 27 -25.01 13.10 -20.61
C GLY A 27 -23.54 12.70 -20.75
N ASP A 28 -22.81 13.42 -21.61
CA ASP A 28 -21.42 13.12 -21.98
C ASP A 28 -20.39 14.05 -21.29
N SER A 29 -20.62 14.36 -20.02
CA SER A 29 -19.71 15.19 -19.22
C SER A 29 -19.00 14.38 -18.13
N LEU A 30 -17.90 14.92 -17.62
CA LEU A 30 -17.25 14.40 -16.43
C LEU A 30 -18.19 14.54 -15.22
N THR A 31 -18.08 13.60 -14.30
CA THR A 31 -18.83 13.64 -13.05
C THR A 31 -18.50 14.88 -12.22
N GLN A 32 -19.50 15.54 -11.61
CA GLN A 32 -19.29 16.75 -10.80
C GLN A 32 -18.29 16.57 -9.64
N GLY A 33 -18.19 15.35 -9.09
CA GLY A 33 -17.23 15.01 -8.02
C GLY A 33 -15.79 14.78 -8.49
N THR A 34 -15.50 14.90 -9.79
CA THR A 34 -14.16 14.66 -10.32
C THR A 34 -13.33 15.93 -10.27
N SER A 35 -12.49 16.03 -9.23
CA SER A 35 -11.49 17.08 -9.11
C SER A 35 -10.52 17.03 -10.30
N LEU A 36 -10.32 18.18 -10.94
CA LEU A 36 -9.28 18.44 -11.94
C LEU A 36 -8.11 19.26 -11.37
N ASN A 37 -8.08 19.45 -10.04
CA ASN A 37 -7.11 20.30 -9.39
C ASN A 37 -5.70 19.67 -9.47
N ARG A 38 -4.76 20.36 -10.14
CA ARG A 38 -3.36 19.95 -10.33
C ARG A 38 -2.39 20.65 -9.36
N GLU A 39 -2.89 21.34 -8.34
CA GLU A 39 -2.11 22.03 -7.33
C GLU A 39 -1.14 21.05 -6.64
N ASP A 40 0.09 21.49 -6.44
CA ASP A 40 1.08 20.72 -5.69
C ASP A 40 0.88 20.96 -4.18
N SER A 41 0.12 20.06 -3.55
CA SER A 41 -0.18 20.18 -2.11
C SER A 41 1.04 20.00 -1.22
N PHE A 42 2.14 19.44 -1.71
CA PHE A 42 3.39 19.40 -0.96
C PHE A 42 4.00 20.80 -0.85
N VAL A 43 4.06 21.53 -1.96
CA VAL A 43 4.61 22.90 -1.98
C VAL A 43 3.73 23.87 -1.19
N LYS A 44 2.41 23.73 -1.26
CA LYS A 44 1.45 24.56 -0.53
C LYS A 44 1.60 24.46 0.98
N ASN A 45 1.76 23.24 1.49
CA ASN A 45 1.83 22.98 2.93
C ASN A 45 3.27 23.02 3.48
N TYR A 46 4.26 23.33 2.63
CA TYR A 46 5.65 23.44 3.05
C TYR A 46 5.87 24.67 3.92
N LYS A 47 6.33 24.46 5.17
CA LYS A 47 6.71 25.55 6.08
C LYS A 47 8.21 25.82 6.08
N SER A 48 9.04 24.81 6.36
CA SER A 48 10.49 24.95 6.48
C SER A 48 11.23 23.63 6.24
N SER A 49 12.54 23.70 5.97
CA SER A 49 13.37 22.51 5.75
C SER A 49 13.62 21.79 7.07
N LYS A 50 13.46 20.47 7.09
CA LYS A 50 13.72 19.62 8.26
C LYS A 50 14.66 18.45 7.92
N PRO A 51 15.43 17.92 8.89
CA PRO A 51 16.28 16.75 8.68
C PRO A 51 15.46 15.51 8.30
N SER A 52 16.12 14.54 7.68
CA SER A 52 15.47 13.32 7.20
C SER A 52 14.89 12.50 8.35
N GLY A 53 13.57 12.26 8.35
CA GLY A 53 12.91 11.34 9.28
C GLY A 53 12.90 9.87 8.83
N PHE A 54 13.51 9.55 7.68
CA PHE A 54 13.45 8.21 7.10
C PHE A 54 14.48 7.26 7.73
N ASN A 55 14.03 6.09 8.19
CA ASN A 55 14.91 5.03 8.68
C ASN A 55 15.70 4.43 7.49
N ARG A 56 17.03 4.39 7.62
CA ARG A 56 17.95 3.88 6.59
C ARG A 56 18.55 2.52 6.93
N GLN A 57 18.25 1.98 8.11
CA GLN A 57 18.72 0.65 8.51
C GLN A 57 18.11 -0.39 7.58
N LYS A 58 18.92 -1.36 7.14
CA LYS A 58 18.46 -2.45 6.30
C LYS A 58 17.43 -3.30 7.05
N ALA A 59 16.36 -3.71 6.38
CA ALA A 59 15.37 -4.64 6.90
C ALA A 59 15.65 -6.06 6.40
N TYR A 60 14.96 -7.05 6.97
CA TYR A 60 14.96 -8.41 6.42
C TYR A 60 14.41 -8.38 4.99
N LEU A 61 15.13 -9.00 4.05
CA LEU A 61 14.70 -9.11 2.67
C LEU A 61 14.26 -10.54 2.42
N LEU A 62 13.11 -10.73 1.78
CA LEU A 62 12.63 -12.06 1.42
C LEU A 62 13.60 -12.67 0.38
N LYS A 63 14.42 -13.64 0.82
CA LYS A 63 15.37 -14.37 -0.01
C LYS A 63 14.85 -15.78 -0.31
N LEU A 64 13.63 -15.84 -0.83
CA LEU A 64 12.99 -17.09 -1.23
C LEU A 64 13.26 -17.36 -2.71
N GLU A 65 13.03 -18.60 -3.13
CA GLU A 65 13.12 -19.01 -4.53
C GLU A 65 12.18 -18.16 -5.39
N LYS A 66 12.66 -17.79 -6.58
CA LYS A 66 11.92 -16.95 -7.51
C LYS A 66 11.39 -17.79 -8.66
N VAL A 67 10.24 -17.37 -9.17
CA VAL A 67 9.76 -17.84 -10.47
C VAL A 67 10.76 -17.45 -11.58
N PRO A 68 10.80 -18.20 -12.70
CA PRO A 68 11.50 -17.84 -13.91
C PRO A 68 11.36 -16.36 -14.32
N ASP A 69 12.40 -15.83 -14.99
CA ASP A 69 12.40 -14.43 -15.43
C ASP A 69 11.26 -14.16 -16.42
N GLY A 70 10.41 -13.19 -16.08
CA GLY A 70 9.25 -12.81 -16.87
C GLY A 70 7.92 -13.27 -16.29
N GLU A 71 7.94 -14.20 -15.33
CA GLU A 71 6.76 -14.66 -14.60
C GLU A 71 6.41 -13.72 -13.45
N PHE A 72 5.12 -13.64 -13.14
CA PHE A 72 4.58 -12.69 -12.18
C PHE A 72 3.29 -13.22 -11.57
N GLY A 73 3.37 -13.63 -10.30
CA GLY A 73 2.24 -14.19 -9.58
C GLY A 73 1.35 -13.13 -8.95
N LEU A 74 0.04 -13.33 -9.13
CA LEU A 74 -1.01 -12.56 -8.47
C LEU A 74 -1.90 -13.49 -7.64
N ILE A 75 -2.11 -13.12 -6.38
CA ILE A 75 -3.10 -13.76 -5.50
C ILE A 75 -3.99 -12.66 -4.92
N HIS A 76 -5.27 -12.70 -5.26
CA HIS A 76 -6.30 -11.81 -4.75
C HIS A 76 -7.07 -12.53 -3.64
N GLY A 77 -7.01 -12.00 -2.43
CA GLY A 77 -7.91 -12.40 -1.34
C GLY A 77 -9.06 -11.42 -1.22
N MET A 78 -10.27 -11.89 -1.52
CA MET A 78 -11.52 -11.14 -1.40
C MET A 78 -12.18 -11.47 -0.07
N MET A 79 -12.51 -10.44 0.71
CA MET A 79 -13.03 -10.56 2.07
C MET A 79 -14.17 -9.57 2.32
N PRO A 80 -15.20 -9.96 3.09
CA PRO A 80 -16.22 -9.01 3.54
C PRO A 80 -15.63 -7.93 4.46
N VAL A 81 -15.83 -6.65 4.12
CA VAL A 81 -15.42 -5.50 4.93
C VAL A 81 -16.11 -5.54 6.29
N SER A 82 -17.38 -5.92 6.31
CA SER A 82 -18.18 -6.12 7.52
C SER A 82 -17.52 -7.09 8.52
N GLN A 83 -17.06 -8.26 8.06
CA GLN A 83 -16.36 -9.24 8.91
C GLN A 83 -14.99 -8.71 9.38
N LEU A 84 -14.21 -8.11 8.47
CA LEU A 84 -12.93 -7.48 8.83
C LEU A 84 -13.11 -6.42 9.92
N LYS A 85 -14.15 -5.58 9.83
CA LYS A 85 -14.46 -4.58 10.87
C LYS A 85 -14.73 -5.21 12.22
N GLN A 86 -15.45 -6.33 12.27
CA GLN A 86 -15.72 -7.04 13.52
C GLN A 86 -14.43 -7.56 14.16
N VAL A 87 -13.57 -8.22 13.37
CA VAL A 87 -12.26 -8.71 13.84
C VAL A 87 -11.39 -7.56 14.35
N CYS A 88 -11.27 -6.51 13.56
CA CYS A 88 -10.46 -5.33 13.92
C CYS A 88 -11.00 -4.63 15.17
N HIS A 89 -12.32 -4.60 15.35
CA HIS A 89 -12.94 -4.05 16.56
C HIS A 89 -12.59 -4.87 17.81
N ARG A 90 -12.58 -6.22 17.73
CA ARG A 90 -12.15 -7.09 18.84
C ARG A 90 -10.69 -6.84 19.24
N TYR A 91 -9.84 -6.54 18.26
CA TYR A 91 -8.43 -6.22 18.49
C TYR A 91 -8.17 -4.74 18.82
N GLY A 92 -9.15 -3.85 18.65
CA GLY A 92 -8.99 -2.41 18.88
C GLY A 92 -8.09 -1.68 17.87
N VAL A 93 -8.01 -2.18 16.63
CA VAL A 93 -7.09 -1.66 15.59
C VAL A 93 -7.82 -1.31 14.29
N SER A 94 -7.16 -0.62 13.36
CA SER A 94 -7.71 -0.38 12.02
C SER A 94 -7.54 -1.63 11.13
N ILE A 95 -8.35 -1.73 10.06
CA ILE A 95 -8.20 -2.80 9.05
C ILE A 95 -6.80 -2.78 8.44
N ASN A 96 -6.25 -1.59 8.20
CA ASN A 96 -4.91 -1.45 7.64
C ASN A 96 -3.85 -2.03 8.57
N ASP A 97 -3.90 -1.68 9.86
CA ASP A 97 -2.90 -2.13 10.83
C ASP A 97 -3.00 -3.64 11.06
N TYR A 98 -4.23 -4.17 11.12
CA TYR A 98 -4.48 -5.60 11.22
C TYR A 98 -3.92 -6.37 10.02
N LEU A 99 -4.17 -5.92 8.77
CA LEU A 99 -3.65 -6.59 7.58
C LEU A 99 -2.12 -6.47 7.49
N VAL A 100 -1.54 -5.31 7.83
CA VAL A 100 -0.08 -5.15 7.90
C VAL A 100 0.53 -6.08 8.95
N ALA A 101 -0.09 -6.20 10.12
CA ALA A 101 0.33 -7.11 11.17
C ALA A 101 0.19 -8.58 10.76
N CYS A 102 -0.87 -8.97 10.05
CA CYS A 102 -1.01 -10.33 9.50
C CYS A 102 0.13 -10.67 8.53
N PHE A 103 0.57 -9.71 7.72
CA PHE A 103 1.74 -9.90 6.86
C PHE A 103 3.02 -10.07 7.67
N VAL A 104 3.27 -9.18 8.63
CA VAL A 104 4.46 -9.24 9.50
C VAL A 104 4.49 -10.56 10.27
N TRP A 105 3.35 -10.98 10.83
CA TRP A 105 3.16 -12.26 11.49
C TRP A 105 3.51 -13.43 10.58
N SER A 106 3.05 -13.39 9.32
CA SER A 106 3.32 -14.44 8.35
C SER A 106 4.80 -14.54 8.00
N VAL A 107 5.50 -13.41 7.84
CA VAL A 107 6.97 -13.43 7.66
C VAL A 107 7.67 -13.96 8.91
N TYR A 108 7.22 -13.59 10.11
CA TYR A 108 7.80 -14.06 11.36
C TYR A 108 7.64 -15.58 11.55
N GLN A 109 6.46 -16.14 11.24
CA GLN A 109 6.21 -17.57 11.35
C GLN A 109 6.91 -18.36 10.25
N GLU A 110 6.80 -17.92 8.99
CA GLU A 110 7.26 -18.70 7.84
C GLU A 110 8.76 -18.53 7.58
N CYS A 111 9.31 -17.31 7.71
CA CYS A 111 10.73 -17.06 7.43
C CYS A 111 11.62 -17.13 8.68
N PHE A 112 11.10 -16.78 9.86
CA PHE A 112 11.89 -16.80 11.10
C PHE A 112 11.55 -18.00 11.98
N HIS A 113 10.54 -18.80 11.65
CA HIS A 113 10.11 -19.96 12.43
C HIS A 113 9.81 -19.61 13.89
N GLY A 114 9.29 -18.40 14.14
CA GLY A 114 9.02 -17.92 15.49
C GLY A 114 10.28 -17.53 16.30
N MET A 115 11.48 -17.54 15.71
CA MET A 115 12.72 -17.26 16.43
C MET A 115 13.16 -15.79 16.36
N PRO A 116 14.02 -15.33 17.29
CA PRO A 116 14.67 -14.03 17.21
C PRO A 116 15.44 -13.83 15.90
N ASN A 117 15.59 -12.57 15.49
CA ASN A 117 16.38 -12.19 14.30
C ASN A 117 16.99 -10.80 14.46
N ASP A 118 18.24 -10.65 14.00
CA ASP A 118 18.95 -9.36 14.02
C ASP A 118 18.34 -8.31 13.08
N MET A 119 17.59 -8.75 12.07
CA MET A 119 16.99 -7.90 11.05
C MET A 119 15.48 -7.73 11.31
N PRO A 120 14.96 -6.50 11.31
CA PRO A 120 13.53 -6.28 11.50
C PRO A 120 12.76 -6.67 10.24
N VAL A 121 11.53 -7.14 10.41
CA VAL A 121 10.52 -7.10 9.36
C VAL A 121 10.01 -5.67 9.30
N ARG A 122 10.18 -5.00 8.16
CA ARG A 122 9.69 -3.62 7.97
C ARG A 122 8.79 -3.52 6.76
N VAL A 123 7.55 -3.11 6.98
CA VAL A 123 6.57 -2.86 5.93
C VAL A 123 6.46 -1.37 5.69
N ALA A 124 6.73 -0.93 4.46
CA ALA A 124 6.50 0.44 4.06
C ALA A 124 5.00 0.63 3.76
N VAL A 125 4.36 1.60 4.43
CA VAL A 125 2.93 1.88 4.28
C VAL A 125 2.76 3.32 3.79
N PRO A 126 2.29 3.54 2.55
CA PRO A 126 1.92 4.86 2.06
C PRO A 126 0.67 5.39 2.77
N VAL A 127 0.76 6.56 3.40
CA VAL A 127 -0.36 7.23 4.07
C VAL A 127 -0.85 8.39 3.22
N ASN A 128 -2.15 8.38 2.88
CA ASN A 128 -2.79 9.48 2.15
C ASN A 128 -2.83 10.73 3.03
N LEU A 129 -2.16 11.80 2.60
CA LEU A 129 -2.08 13.05 3.35
C LEU A 129 -3.33 13.92 3.23
N ARG A 130 -4.20 13.68 2.24
CA ARG A 130 -5.36 14.54 1.98
C ARG A 130 -6.26 14.80 3.18
N PRO A 131 -6.62 13.80 4.02
CA PRO A 131 -7.46 14.02 5.20
C PRO A 131 -6.80 14.88 6.29
N TYR A 132 -5.46 14.96 6.31
CA TYR A 132 -4.71 15.70 7.33
C TYR A 132 -4.47 17.18 6.97
N PHE A 133 -4.57 17.49 5.67
CA PHE A 133 -4.23 18.82 5.10
C PHE A 133 -5.34 19.37 4.18
N ASP A 134 -6.56 18.84 4.29
CA ASP A 134 -7.75 19.26 3.52
C ASP A 134 -7.48 19.46 2.02
N SER A 135 -6.72 18.54 1.42
CA SER A 135 -6.28 18.66 0.04
C SER A 135 -7.19 17.90 -0.93
N VAL A 136 -7.59 18.59 -2.00
CA VAL A 136 -8.36 18.02 -3.13
C VAL A 136 -7.50 17.75 -4.37
N THR A 137 -6.16 17.73 -4.21
CA THR A 137 -5.25 17.55 -5.35
C THR A 137 -5.41 16.19 -6.03
N THR A 138 -5.29 16.20 -7.35
CA THR A 138 -5.20 15.01 -8.18
C THR A 138 -3.79 14.44 -8.24
N LYS A 139 -2.75 15.22 -7.88
CA LYS A 139 -1.36 14.75 -7.82
C LYS A 139 -1.14 13.75 -6.68
N ASN A 140 -0.05 13.00 -6.73
CA ASN A 140 0.35 12.13 -5.62
C ASN A 140 0.57 13.00 -4.37
N PHE A 141 -0.07 12.63 -3.26
CA PHE A 141 0.01 13.36 -1.99
C PHE A 141 -0.09 12.37 -0.84
N PHE A 142 1.01 11.65 -0.64
CA PHE A 142 1.19 10.63 0.38
C PHE A 142 2.61 10.66 0.92
N VAL A 143 2.84 10.14 2.12
CA VAL A 143 4.16 9.88 2.68
C VAL A 143 4.29 8.42 3.06
N MET A 144 5.52 7.92 3.11
CA MET A 144 5.79 6.56 3.54
C MET A 144 6.05 6.55 5.04
N ILE A 145 5.25 5.78 5.79
CA ILE A 145 5.57 5.40 7.17
C ILE A 145 6.05 3.95 7.20
N SER A 146 6.66 3.55 8.30
CA SER A 146 7.21 2.20 8.48
C SER A 146 6.50 1.46 9.60
N ALA A 147 5.93 0.31 9.31
CA ALA A 147 5.54 -0.66 10.33
C ALA A 147 6.73 -1.59 10.61
N GLU A 148 7.31 -1.51 11.79
CA GLU A 148 8.52 -2.27 12.16
C GLU A 148 8.23 -3.29 13.25
N PHE A 149 8.71 -4.52 13.05
CA PHE A 149 8.76 -5.56 14.06
C PHE A 149 10.14 -6.20 14.06
N ARG A 150 10.80 -6.18 15.22
CA ARG A 150 12.09 -6.85 15.44
C ARG A 150 11.90 -7.95 16.49
N PRO A 151 11.99 -9.23 16.11
CA PRO A 151 11.85 -10.31 17.07
C PRO A 151 13.13 -10.41 17.92
N GLN A 152 13.04 -10.02 19.19
CA GLN A 152 14.14 -10.08 20.15
C GLN A 152 13.93 -11.17 21.20
N ASN A 153 12.68 -11.49 21.52
CA ASN A 153 12.31 -12.54 22.47
C ASN A 153 12.25 -13.92 21.80
N SER A 154 12.31 -14.97 22.61
CA SER A 154 12.27 -16.38 22.17
C SER A 154 11.02 -16.74 21.37
N SER A 155 9.90 -16.09 21.64
CA SER A 155 8.65 -16.25 20.90
C SER A 155 7.74 -15.02 21.09
N TYR A 156 6.85 -14.78 20.13
CA TYR A 156 5.78 -13.79 20.21
C TYR A 156 4.44 -14.42 19.82
N THR A 157 3.38 -13.97 20.48
CA THR A 157 1.98 -14.17 20.06
C THR A 157 1.60 -13.20 18.96
N PHE A 158 0.49 -13.47 18.26
CA PHE A 158 -0.01 -12.55 17.24
C PHE A 158 -0.39 -11.19 17.83
N GLU A 159 -1.02 -11.20 19.00
CA GLU A 159 -1.47 -10.01 19.72
C GLU A 159 -0.29 -9.08 20.07
N GLU A 160 0.85 -9.66 20.48
CA GLU A 160 2.07 -8.89 20.74
C GLU A 160 2.65 -8.29 19.45
N VAL A 161 2.71 -9.07 18.37
CA VAL A 161 3.17 -8.57 17.06
C VAL A 161 2.26 -7.45 16.55
N LEU A 162 0.93 -7.66 16.64
CA LEU A 162 -0.08 -6.67 16.25
C LEU A 162 0.10 -5.38 17.05
N LYS A 163 0.29 -5.48 18.37
CA LYS A 163 0.52 -4.31 19.21
C LYS A 163 1.79 -3.56 18.80
N ILE A 164 2.92 -4.25 18.63
CA ILE A 164 4.20 -3.62 18.25
C ILE A 164 4.07 -2.92 16.89
N VAL A 165 3.46 -3.59 15.91
CA VAL A 165 3.24 -3.04 14.56
C VAL A 165 2.33 -1.80 14.62
N THR A 166 1.23 -1.88 15.36
CA THR A 166 0.25 -0.78 15.48
C THR A 166 0.85 0.41 16.21
N ASP A 167 1.59 0.19 17.30
CA ASP A 167 2.29 1.25 18.04
C ASP A 167 3.35 1.92 17.14
N SER A 168 4.07 1.13 16.32
CA SER A 168 5.04 1.64 15.33
C SER A 168 4.38 2.52 14.26
N ILE A 169 3.21 2.13 13.76
CA ILE A 169 2.43 2.91 12.79
C ILE A 169 1.94 4.22 13.43
N ASN A 170 1.29 4.13 14.59
CA ASN A 170 0.65 5.27 15.26
C ASN A 170 1.65 6.35 15.69
N SER A 171 2.87 5.96 16.08
CA SER A 171 3.91 6.93 16.44
C SER A 171 4.36 7.82 15.26
N GLN A 172 4.03 7.45 14.02
CA GLN A 172 4.41 8.19 12.80
C GLN A 172 3.24 8.95 12.14
N ILE A 173 2.01 8.75 12.60
CA ILE A 173 0.80 9.34 11.98
C ILE A 173 0.48 10.74 12.53
N SER A 174 1.25 11.26 13.49
CA SER A 174 1.04 12.64 13.97
C SER A 174 1.19 13.66 12.84
N LYS A 175 0.33 14.68 12.82
CA LYS A 175 0.34 15.71 11.78
C LYS A 175 1.71 16.37 11.67
N GLU A 176 2.35 16.61 12.80
CA GLU A 176 3.69 17.18 12.88
C GLU A 176 4.73 16.26 12.22
N HIS A 177 4.69 14.95 12.48
CA HIS A 177 5.63 14.01 11.87
C HIS A 177 5.39 13.87 10.36
N LEU A 178 4.12 13.85 9.92
CA LEU A 178 3.76 13.84 8.51
C LEU A 178 4.22 15.13 7.81
N GLU A 179 4.07 16.29 8.47
CA GLU A 179 4.61 17.59 8.01
C GLU A 179 6.12 17.53 7.80
N ASP A 180 6.84 16.89 8.71
CA ASP A 180 8.30 16.80 8.68
C ASP A 180 8.79 15.93 7.53
N LEU A 181 8.14 14.78 7.31
CA LEU A 181 8.47 13.83 6.24
C LEU A 181 8.32 14.44 4.85
N PHE A 182 7.22 15.17 4.60
CA PHE A 182 7.07 15.81 3.29
C PHE A 182 7.88 17.10 3.16
N SER A 183 8.11 17.83 4.25
CA SER A 183 8.95 19.04 4.22
C SER A 183 10.39 18.72 3.81
N TYR A 184 10.93 17.57 4.25
CA TYR A 184 12.19 17.03 3.74
C TYR A 184 12.14 16.68 2.23
N SER A 185 11.03 16.11 1.78
CA SER A 185 10.85 15.74 0.37
C SER A 185 10.80 16.98 -0.55
N VAL A 186 10.13 18.06 -0.11
CA VAL A 186 10.03 19.33 -0.83
C VAL A 186 11.33 20.12 -0.80
N SER A 187 12.08 20.11 0.31
CA SER A 187 13.36 20.82 0.39
C SER A 187 14.39 20.24 -0.58
N ASN A 188 14.41 18.92 -0.75
CA ASN A 188 15.22 18.25 -1.78
C ASN A 188 14.82 18.67 -3.20
N GLN A 189 13.53 18.82 -3.50
CA GLN A 189 13.06 19.29 -4.81
C GLN A 189 13.43 20.75 -5.08
N LYS A 190 13.42 21.61 -4.05
CA LYS A 190 13.73 23.04 -4.16
C LYS A 190 15.23 23.37 -4.15
N ASN A 191 16.12 22.38 -3.99
CA ASN A 191 17.56 22.63 -3.89
C ASN A 191 18.18 23.03 -5.25
N ILE A 192 18.22 24.34 -5.51
CA ILE A 192 18.73 24.96 -6.75
C ILE A 192 20.22 24.64 -6.97
N LEU A 193 21.01 24.42 -5.90
CA LEU A 193 22.44 24.07 -6.02
C LEU A 193 22.70 22.73 -6.72
N MET A 194 21.69 21.86 -6.82
CA MET A 194 21.81 20.58 -7.52
C MET A 194 21.57 20.70 -9.03
N ARG A 195 21.09 21.85 -9.54
CA ARG A 195 20.83 22.06 -10.98
C ARG A 195 22.05 21.84 -11.88
N PRO A 196 23.26 22.36 -11.60
CA PRO A 196 24.42 22.22 -12.49
C PRO A 196 25.07 20.83 -12.48
N VAL A 197 24.68 19.92 -11.58
CA VAL A 197 25.28 18.57 -11.52
C VAL A 197 24.90 17.78 -12.80
N PRO A 198 25.88 17.19 -13.52
CA PRO A 198 25.63 16.38 -14.71
C PRO A 198 24.63 15.24 -14.47
N LEU A 199 23.85 14.90 -15.51
CA LEU A 199 22.77 13.92 -15.41
C LEU A 199 23.25 12.53 -15.00
N PHE A 200 24.44 12.07 -15.44
CA PHE A 200 24.95 10.74 -15.08
C PHE A 200 25.23 10.61 -13.57
N ILE A 201 25.76 11.66 -12.94
CA ILE A 201 26.00 11.69 -11.48
C ILE A 201 24.67 11.67 -10.73
N LYS A 202 23.71 12.50 -11.17
CA LYS A 202 22.35 12.52 -10.61
C LYS A 202 21.70 11.13 -10.72
N ASN A 203 21.81 10.48 -11.87
CA ASN A 203 21.25 9.14 -12.09
C ASN A 203 21.86 8.10 -11.15
N LEU A 204 23.19 8.12 -10.95
CA LEU A 204 23.87 7.23 -10.01
C LEU A 204 23.43 7.50 -8.57
N ALA A 205 23.42 8.76 -8.14
CA ALA A 205 22.99 9.15 -6.79
C ALA A 205 21.52 8.79 -6.53
N MET A 206 20.63 9.08 -7.48
CA MET A 206 19.21 8.72 -7.41
C MET A 206 19.02 7.20 -7.33
N LYS A 207 19.75 6.43 -8.13
CA LYS A 207 19.72 4.95 -8.09
C LYS A 207 20.22 4.41 -6.75
N ALA A 208 21.24 5.03 -6.15
CA ALA A 208 21.75 4.68 -4.84
C ALA A 208 20.74 4.97 -3.73
N VAL A 209 20.15 6.17 -3.70
CA VAL A 209 19.10 6.56 -2.74
C VAL A 209 17.88 5.65 -2.87
N TYR A 210 17.43 5.40 -4.10
CA TYR A 210 16.32 4.48 -4.37
C TYR A 210 16.63 3.06 -3.88
N THR A 211 17.83 2.55 -4.18
CA THR A 211 18.26 1.22 -3.71
C THR A 211 18.31 1.16 -2.18
N GLN A 212 18.87 2.18 -1.53
CA GLN A 212 18.96 2.23 -0.07
C GLN A 212 17.56 2.26 0.57
N SER A 213 16.65 3.08 0.04
CA SER A 213 15.27 3.16 0.52
C SER A 213 14.50 1.85 0.29
N ALA A 214 14.70 1.19 -0.86
CA ALA A 214 14.05 -0.08 -1.14
C ALA A 214 14.54 -1.21 -0.21
N LEU A 215 15.86 -1.28 0.03
CA LEU A 215 16.49 -2.26 0.93
C LEU A 215 16.26 -1.98 2.42
N ALA A 216 15.78 -0.79 2.76
CA ALA A 216 15.36 -0.46 4.12
C ALA A 216 14.01 -1.10 4.48
N ASN A 217 13.31 -1.75 3.54
CA ASN A 217 11.99 -2.34 3.79
C ASN A 217 11.92 -3.77 3.26
N THR A 218 11.27 -4.66 4.01
CA THR A 218 10.96 -6.04 3.60
C THR A 218 9.97 -6.06 2.46
N THR A 219 8.93 -5.23 2.55
CA THR A 219 7.91 -5.08 1.51
C THR A 219 7.26 -3.69 1.58
N THR A 220 6.36 -3.43 0.63
CA THR A 220 5.44 -2.30 0.64
C THR A 220 4.01 -2.84 0.61
N ILE A 221 3.17 -2.40 1.54
CA ILE A 221 1.72 -2.63 1.51
C ILE A 221 1.04 -1.29 1.29
N THR A 222 0.35 -1.14 0.15
CA THR A 222 -0.34 0.10 -0.19
C THR A 222 -1.85 -0.04 -0.06
N ASN A 223 -2.49 0.95 0.54
CA ASN A 223 -3.94 0.99 0.68
C ASN A 223 -4.51 2.13 -0.17
N ILE A 224 -5.20 1.75 -1.24
CA ILE A 224 -5.90 2.66 -2.15
C ILE A 224 -7.17 3.22 -1.47
N GLY A 225 -7.74 2.45 -0.54
CA GLY A 225 -8.95 2.79 0.20
C GLY A 225 -10.24 2.32 -0.48
N ASN A 226 -11.35 2.92 -0.07
CA ASN A 226 -12.67 2.63 -0.61
C ASN A 226 -12.91 3.39 -1.93
N ILE A 227 -13.13 2.65 -3.00
CA ILE A 227 -13.46 3.18 -4.32
C ILE A 227 -14.96 3.43 -4.36
N LYS A 228 -15.35 4.67 -4.65
CA LYS A 228 -16.76 5.07 -4.76
C LYS A 228 -17.16 5.25 -6.22
N VAL A 229 -18.30 4.67 -6.55
CA VAL A 229 -18.95 4.70 -7.86
C VAL A 229 -20.32 5.40 -7.71
N GLU A 230 -20.84 6.05 -8.75
CA GLU A 230 -22.18 6.62 -8.70
C GLU A 230 -23.25 5.52 -8.88
N PRO A 231 -24.41 5.65 -8.22
CA PRO A 231 -25.44 4.60 -8.18
C PRO A 231 -25.83 4.04 -9.56
N GLU A 232 -25.82 4.87 -10.60
CA GLU A 232 -26.22 4.50 -11.95
C GLU A 232 -25.23 3.56 -12.65
N TYR A 233 -23.97 3.56 -12.22
CA TYR A 233 -22.92 2.69 -12.76
C TYR A 233 -22.68 1.45 -11.89
N GLU A 234 -23.11 1.46 -10.63
CA GLU A 234 -22.90 0.34 -9.69
C GLU A 234 -23.43 -1.02 -10.16
N PRO A 235 -24.54 -1.14 -10.91
CA PRO A 235 -25.03 -2.44 -11.39
C PRO A 235 -24.08 -3.11 -12.41
N TYR A 236 -23.19 -2.34 -13.04
CA TYR A 236 -22.30 -2.80 -14.10
C TYR A 236 -20.88 -3.13 -13.61
N ILE A 237 -20.60 -2.90 -12.32
CA ILE A 237 -19.27 -3.07 -11.74
C ILE A 237 -19.36 -4.08 -10.60
N THR A 238 -18.65 -5.20 -10.74
CA THR A 238 -18.60 -6.27 -9.73
C THR A 238 -17.56 -6.00 -8.65
N GLY A 239 -16.42 -5.41 -9.01
CA GLY A 239 -15.32 -5.19 -8.08
C GLY A 239 -14.16 -4.42 -8.69
N PHE A 240 -13.16 -4.17 -7.86
CA PHE A 240 -11.91 -3.52 -8.26
C PHE A 240 -10.73 -4.33 -7.76
N TYR A 241 -9.74 -4.46 -8.63
CA TYR A 241 -8.48 -5.12 -8.33
C TYR A 241 -7.36 -4.11 -8.56
N SER A 242 -6.32 -4.23 -7.75
CA SER A 242 -5.14 -3.39 -7.90
C SER A 242 -3.90 -4.15 -7.46
N PHE A 243 -2.78 -3.82 -8.10
CA PHE A 243 -1.47 -4.39 -7.82
C PHE A 243 -0.37 -3.39 -8.20
N ILE A 244 0.83 -3.60 -7.66
CA ILE A 244 1.99 -2.77 -7.95
C ILE A 244 3.21 -3.64 -8.31
N PRO A 245 4.05 -3.20 -9.26
CA PRO A 245 5.21 -3.97 -9.69
C PRO A 245 6.27 -4.04 -8.59
N MET A 246 7.17 -5.01 -8.72
CA MET A 246 8.23 -5.25 -7.74
C MET A 246 9.25 -4.11 -7.68
N SER A 247 9.90 -3.97 -6.52
CA SER A 247 11.02 -3.05 -6.33
C SER A 247 12.26 -3.83 -5.94
N LYS A 248 13.43 -3.23 -6.15
CA LYS A 248 14.71 -3.88 -5.84
C LYS A 248 14.74 -4.31 -4.36
N GLY A 249 14.92 -5.60 -4.10
CA GLY A 249 14.94 -6.16 -2.75
C GLY A 249 13.57 -6.46 -2.15
N GLN A 250 12.47 -6.16 -2.84
CA GLN A 250 11.10 -6.45 -2.44
C GLN A 250 10.43 -7.33 -3.51
N PRO A 251 10.59 -8.66 -3.43
CA PRO A 251 10.04 -9.61 -4.41
C PRO A 251 8.56 -9.94 -4.16
N MET A 252 7.95 -9.35 -3.14
CA MET A 252 6.53 -9.44 -2.84
C MET A 252 6.02 -8.07 -2.41
N LYS A 253 4.81 -7.71 -2.82
CA LYS A 253 4.08 -6.50 -2.38
C LYS A 253 2.62 -6.79 -2.11
N GLY A 254 2.02 -5.97 -1.24
CA GLY A 254 0.59 -6.00 -0.94
C GLY A 254 -0.13 -4.77 -1.45
N THR A 255 -1.32 -4.94 -2.00
CA THR A 255 -2.19 -3.83 -2.42
C THR A 255 -3.60 -4.06 -1.87
N ILE A 256 -4.19 -3.03 -1.28
CA ILE A 256 -5.52 -3.08 -0.69
C ILE A 256 -6.41 -2.10 -1.44
N CYS A 257 -7.55 -2.59 -1.91
CA CYS A 257 -8.66 -1.75 -2.37
C CYS A 257 -9.99 -2.35 -1.89
N SER A 258 -11.01 -1.51 -1.76
CA SER A 258 -12.34 -1.98 -1.39
C SER A 258 -13.42 -1.31 -2.23
N TYR A 259 -14.50 -2.04 -2.45
CA TYR A 259 -15.70 -1.57 -3.13
C TYR A 259 -16.91 -2.24 -2.51
N LYS A 260 -17.93 -1.45 -2.15
CA LYS A 260 -19.09 -1.91 -1.37
C LYS A 260 -18.62 -2.64 -0.10
N ASP A 261 -19.08 -3.87 0.12
CA ASP A 261 -18.66 -4.69 1.26
C ASP A 261 -17.51 -5.65 0.93
N THR A 262 -16.83 -5.50 -0.21
CA THR A 262 -15.72 -6.38 -0.60
C THR A 262 -14.38 -5.64 -0.54
N LEU A 263 -13.46 -6.17 0.27
CA LEU A 263 -12.06 -5.77 0.29
C LEU A 263 -11.24 -6.80 -0.47
N VAL A 264 -10.37 -6.34 -1.36
CA VAL A 264 -9.40 -7.17 -2.07
C VAL A 264 -8.01 -6.83 -1.55
N PHE A 265 -7.35 -7.82 -0.97
CA PHE A 265 -5.92 -7.80 -0.69
C PHE A 265 -5.19 -8.57 -1.79
N THR A 266 -4.44 -7.87 -2.62
CA THR A 266 -3.63 -8.49 -3.68
C THR A 266 -2.20 -8.64 -3.24
N PHE A 267 -1.70 -9.88 -3.25
CA PHE A 267 -0.27 -10.15 -3.31
C PHE A 267 0.20 -10.11 -4.75
N SER A 268 1.26 -9.34 -4.99
CA SER A 268 2.05 -9.39 -6.21
C SER A 268 3.41 -9.94 -5.87
N SER A 269 3.85 -11.01 -6.53
CA SER A 269 5.11 -11.64 -6.18
C SER A 269 5.83 -12.26 -7.37
N ILE A 270 7.15 -12.29 -7.27
CA ILE A 270 8.04 -13.05 -8.15
C ILE A 270 8.69 -14.22 -7.38
N LEU A 271 8.05 -14.67 -6.30
CA LEU A 271 8.49 -15.81 -5.50
C LEU A 271 7.71 -17.04 -5.92
N ALA A 272 8.38 -18.18 -5.97
CA ALA A 272 7.81 -19.47 -6.35
C ALA A 272 6.89 -20.03 -5.24
N ASP A 273 7.30 -19.93 -3.98
CA ASP A 273 6.50 -20.40 -2.84
C ASP A 273 5.46 -19.36 -2.40
N THR A 274 4.26 -19.83 -2.04
CA THR A 274 3.15 -19.04 -1.51
C THR A 274 3.00 -19.13 0.02
N MET A 275 4.01 -19.60 0.76
CA MET A 275 3.93 -19.87 2.22
C MET A 275 3.48 -18.64 3.02
N ILE A 276 3.99 -17.46 2.70
CA ILE A 276 3.64 -16.20 3.38
C ILE A 276 2.18 -15.84 3.09
N GLN A 277 1.75 -15.94 1.84
CA GLN A 277 0.38 -15.66 1.40
C GLN A 277 -0.60 -16.63 2.05
N ARG A 278 -0.25 -17.92 2.10
CA ARG A 278 -1.05 -18.97 2.74
C ARG A 278 -1.17 -18.73 4.25
N SER A 279 -0.06 -18.44 4.94
CA SER A 279 -0.07 -18.09 6.37
C SER A 279 -0.94 -16.86 6.63
N PHE A 280 -0.85 -15.84 5.77
CA PHE A 280 -1.60 -14.61 5.88
C PHE A 280 -3.11 -14.86 5.82
N PHE A 281 -3.58 -15.54 4.78
CA PHE A 281 -5.01 -15.84 4.64
C PHE A 281 -5.50 -16.86 5.67
N LYS A 282 -4.66 -17.81 6.08
CA LYS A 282 -4.99 -18.72 7.18
C LYS A 282 -5.21 -17.98 8.49
N LYS A 283 -4.42 -16.94 8.79
CA LYS A 283 -4.66 -16.11 9.98
C LYS A 283 -6.02 -15.41 9.92
N LEU A 284 -6.37 -14.84 8.77
CA LEU A 284 -7.67 -14.19 8.55
C LEU A 284 -8.83 -15.17 8.76
N VAL A 285 -8.75 -16.37 8.18
CA VAL A 285 -9.76 -17.42 8.34
C VAL A 285 -9.87 -17.88 9.79
N ASN A 286 -8.75 -18.06 10.49
CA ASN A 286 -8.73 -18.43 11.91
C ASN A 286 -9.39 -17.38 12.81
N ASP A 287 -9.37 -16.10 12.39
CA ASP A 287 -10.06 -15.02 13.10
C ASP A 287 -11.55 -14.90 12.72
N GLY A 288 -12.04 -15.76 11.82
CA GLY A 288 -13.43 -15.81 11.39
C GLY A 288 -13.75 -14.91 10.20
N VAL A 289 -12.77 -14.58 9.36
CA VAL A 289 -13.00 -13.86 8.09
C VAL A 289 -13.08 -14.88 6.95
N GLU A 290 -14.15 -14.83 6.20
CA GLU A 290 -14.28 -15.59 4.95
C GLU A 290 -13.36 -14.98 3.89
N VAL A 291 -12.58 -15.83 3.23
CA VAL A 291 -11.64 -15.44 2.19
C VAL A 291 -11.94 -16.24 0.92
N THR A 292 -12.22 -15.54 -0.17
CA THR A 292 -12.21 -16.12 -1.52
C THR A 292 -10.88 -15.79 -2.18
N ILE A 293 -10.24 -16.79 -2.79
CA ILE A 293 -8.95 -16.62 -3.47
C ILE A 293 -9.15 -16.68 -4.98
N GLU A 294 -8.62 -15.69 -5.68
CA GLU A 294 -8.45 -15.70 -7.14
C GLU A 294 -6.97 -15.52 -7.47
N THR A 295 -6.47 -16.25 -8.47
CA THR A 295 -5.07 -16.13 -8.91
C THR A 295 -5.02 -15.95 -10.43
N ASN A 296 -3.89 -15.46 -10.95
CA ASN A 296 -3.63 -15.41 -12.38
C ASN A 296 -3.11 -16.74 -12.96
N GLY A 297 -3.08 -17.80 -12.14
CA GLY A 297 -2.67 -19.15 -12.53
C GLY A 297 -1.17 -19.45 -12.50
N GLU A 298 -0.33 -18.49 -12.09
CA GLU A 298 1.11 -18.70 -11.89
C GLU A 298 1.44 -19.75 -10.81
N TYR A 299 0.47 -20.11 -9.98
CA TYR A 299 0.64 -20.98 -8.80
C TYR A 299 -0.18 -22.28 -8.89
N TYR A 300 -0.53 -22.73 -10.10
CA TYR A 300 -1.37 -23.92 -10.30
C TYR A 300 -0.61 -25.25 -10.46
N ASP A 301 0.71 -25.23 -10.39
CA ASP A 301 1.55 -26.43 -10.45
C ASP A 301 1.66 -27.18 -9.11
#